data_AF-A0A179BE51-F1
#
_entry.id   AF-A0A179BE51-F1
#
_cell.length_a   1.000
_cell.length_b   1.000
_cell.length_c   1.000
_cell.angle_alpha   90.00
_cell.angle_beta   90.00
_cell.angle_gamma   90.00
#
_symmetry.space_group_name_H-M   'P 1'
#
loop_
_entity.id
_entity.type
_entity.pdbx_description
1 polymer ?
#
loop_
_entity_poly.entity_id
_entity_poly.type
_entity_poly.pdbx_seq_one_letter_code
_entity_poly.pdbx_strand_id
1 'polypeptide(L)' 'MIWFLAVIGIPTLVVLMLFFSAAEDFWSIITFRIDFSRLVGDLLHILFIVGVGIVAELFSLFMLIKDIL' A
#
# COMPACT_ATOMS: atom_id res chain seq x y z
N MET A 1 12.49 -14.35 13.54
CA MET A 1 13.07 -12.99 13.38
C MET A 1 12.65 -12.32 12.07
N ILE A 2 12.70 -12.99 10.91
CA ILE A 2 12.32 -12.39 9.62
C ILE A 2 10.86 -11.93 9.54
N TRP A 3 9.95 -12.62 10.23
CA TRP A 3 8.54 -12.22 10.32
C TRP A 3 8.32 -10.91 11.08
N PHE A 4 9.18 -10.60 12.05
CA PHE A 4 9.12 -9.32 12.77
C PHE A 4 9.48 -8.16 11.84
N LEU A 5 10.46 -8.38 10.96
CA LEU A 5 10.79 -7.43 9.89
C LEU A 5 9.66 -7.30 8.88
N ALA A 6 8.96 -8.39 8.55
CA ALA A 6 7.83 -8.35 7.63
C ALA A 6 6.64 -7.55 8.20
N VAL A 7 6.29 -7.75 9.47
CA VAL A 7 5.21 -7.03 10.18
C VAL A 7 5.45 -5.52 10.23
N ILE A 8 6.71 -5.07 10.31
CA ILE A 8 7.03 -3.63 10.29
C ILE A 8 7.23 -3.14 8.84
N GLY A 9 7.86 -3.97 8.01
CA GLY A 9 8.26 -3.62 6.65
C GLY A 9 7.07 -3.53 5.69
N ILE A 10 6.10 -4.44 5.77
CA ILE A 10 4.93 -4.46 4.89
C ILE A 10 4.09 -3.18 5.06
N PRO A 11 3.69 -2.76 6.27
CA PRO A 11 2.97 -1.50 6.46
C PRO A 11 3.77 -0.28 5.99
N THR A 12 5.09 -0.28 6.26
CA THR A 12 5.97 0.81 5.81
C THR A 12 5.99 0.92 4.29
N LEU A 13 6.12 -0.20 3.57
CA LEU A 13 6.09 -0.23 2.11
C LEU A 13 4.72 0.17 1.54
N VAL A 14 3.63 -0.31 2.14
CA VAL A 14 2.26 0.05 1.74
C VAL A 14 2.06 1.56 1.86
N VAL A 15 2.45 2.15 3.00
CA VAL A 15 2.34 3.60 3.20
C VAL A 15 3.20 4.38 2.21
N LEU A 16 4.43 3.94 1.93
CA LEU A 16 5.28 4.57 0.92
C LEU A 16 4.66 4.51 -0.48
N MET A 17 4.11 3.36 -0.89
CA MET A 17 3.44 3.23 -2.19
C MET A 17 2.22 4.15 -2.30
N LEU A 18 1.40 4.22 -1.25
CA LEU A 18 0.26 5.13 -1.19
C LEU A 18 0.69 6.60 -1.24
N PHE A 19 1.80 6.93 -0.58
CA PHE A 19 2.37 8.28 -0.62
C PHE A 19 2.80 8.68 -2.04
N PHE A 20 3.50 7.80 -2.76
CA PHE A 20 3.91 8.07 -4.14
C PHE A 20 2.70 8.22 -5.08
N SER A 21 1.69 7.35 -4.93
CA SER A 21 0.44 7.47 -5.69
C SER A 21 -0.26 8.80 -5.43
N ALA A 22 -0.36 9.22 -4.16
CA ALA A 22 -0.94 10.51 -3.80
C ALA A 22 -0.11 11.71 -4.31
N ALA A 23 1.22 11.58 -4.38
CA ALA A 23 2.10 12.63 -4.90
C ALA A 23 1.91 12.86 -6.40
N GLU A 24 1.70 11.80 -7.18
CA GLU A 24 1.40 11.90 -8.61
C GLU A 24 0.05 12.57 -8.87
N ASP A 25 -0.96 12.26 -8.05
CA ASP A 25 -2.27 12.92 -8.09
C ASP A 25 -2.17 14.39 -7.72
N PHE A 26 -1.45 14.71 -6.64
CA PHE A 26 -1.20 16.08 -6.23
C PHE A 26 -0.52 16.89 -7.35
N TRP A 27 0.49 16.30 -8.01
CA TRP A 27 1.16 16.95 -9.14
C TRP A 27 0.21 17.19 -10.33
N SER A 28 -0.71 16.26 -10.59
CA SER A 28 -1.72 16.41 -11.64
C SER A 28 -2.73 17.51 -11.34
N ILE A 29 -3.11 17.66 -10.06
CA ILE A 29 -4.04 18.69 -9.60
C ILE A 29 -3.41 20.07 -9.77
N ILE A 30 -2.17 20.28 -9.30
CA ILE A 30 -1.51 21.59 -9.40
C ILE A 30 -1.21 22.01 -10.85
N THR A 31 -1.09 21.05 -11.77
CA THR A 31 -0.90 21.30 -13.21
C THR A 31 -2.22 21.42 -13.99
N PHE A 32 -3.37 21.39 -13.30
CA PHE A 32 -4.72 21.47 -13.89
C PHE A 32 -5.01 20.42 -14.98
N ARG A 33 -4.31 19.28 -14.94
CA ARG A 33 -4.50 18.16 -15.89
C ARG A 33 -5.38 17.08 -15.26
N ILE A 34 -6.60 17.44 -14.86
CA ILE A 34 -7.52 16.47 -14.25
C ILE A 34 -8.20 15.66 -15.35
N ASP A 35 -7.86 14.37 -15.42
CA ASP A 35 -8.49 13.39 -16.30
C ASP A 35 -9.28 12.38 -15.44
N PHE A 36 -10.60 12.34 -15.61
CA PHE A 36 -11.49 11.45 -14.86
C PHE A 36 -11.20 9.96 -15.11
N SER A 37 -10.69 9.61 -16.30
CA SER A 37 -10.28 8.23 -16.61
C SER A 37 -9.13 7.78 -15.72
N ARG A 38 -8.17 8.67 -15.50
CA ARG A 38 -7.02 8.43 -14.64
C ARG A 38 -7.43 8.24 -13.17
N LEU A 39 -8.38 9.05 -12.69
CA LEU A 39 -8.86 9.01 -11.31
C LEU A 39 -9.48 7.64 -10.92
N VAL A 40 -10.18 6.98 -11.85
CA VAL A 40 -10.73 5.63 -11.64
C VAL A 40 -9.62 4.57 -11.64
N GLY A 41 -8.63 4.71 -12.53
CA GLY A 41 -7.45 3.84 -12.57
C GLY A 41 -6.65 3.90 -11.28
N ASP A 42 -6.41 5.12 -10.77
CA ASP A 42 -5.65 5.35 -9.55
C ASP A 42 -6.40 4.82 -8.30
N LEU A 43 -7.73 4.94 -8.27
CA LEU A 43 -8.55 4.35 -7.21
C LEU A 43 -8.44 2.82 -7.16
N LEU A 44 -8.47 2.15 -8.32
CA LEU A 44 -8.28 0.70 -8.41
C LEU A 44 -6.86 0.30 -8.00
N HIS A 45 -5.86 1.11 -8.36
CA HIS A 45 -4.47 0.88 -7.97
C HIS A 45 -4.28 0.97 -6.45
N ILE A 46 -4.85 2.00 -5.81
CA ILE A 46 -4.85 2.16 -4.35
C ILE A 46 -5.55 0.97 -3.68
N LEU A 47 -6.71 0.57 -4.20
CA LEU A 47 -7.44 -0.58 -3.66
C LEU A 47 -6.61 -1.86 -3.75
N PHE A 48 -5.87 -2.05 -4.85
CA PHE A 48 -4.97 -3.18 -5.02
C PHE A 48 -3.81 -3.15 -4.02
N ILE A 49 -3.13 -2.00 -3.85
CA ILE A 49 -2.05 -1.83 -2.87
C ILE A 49 -2.54 -2.17 -1.45
N VAL A 50 -3.68 -1.60 -1.06
CA VAL A 50 -4.27 -1.83 0.27
C VAL A 50 -4.67 -3.29 0.44
N GLY A 51 -5.34 -3.88 -0.55
CA GLY A 51 -5.78 -5.28 -0.51
C GLY A 51 -4.60 -6.25 -0.37
N VAL A 52 -3.58 -6.11 -1.20
CA VAL A 52 -2.36 -6.94 -1.13
C VAL A 52 -1.63 -6.71 0.19
N GLY A 53 -1.51 -5.45 0.62
CA GLY A 53 -0.88 -5.08 1.88
C GLY A 53 -1.54 -5.75 3.09
N ILE A 54 -2.88 -5.71 3.17
CA ILE A 54 -3.64 -6.34 4.25
C ILE A 54 -3.44 -7.86 4.24
N VAL A 55 -3.53 -8.51 3.07
CA VAL A 55 -3.35 -9.97 2.96
C VAL A 55 -1.94 -10.37 3.38
N ALA A 56 -0.92 -9.63 2.93
CA ALA A 56 0.47 -9.88 3.29
C ALA A 56 0.71 -9.67 4.79
N GLU A 57 0.09 -8.66 5.39
CA GLU A 57 0.22 -8.36 6.82
C GLU A 57 -0.50 -9.39 7.70
N LEU A 58 -1.69 -9.83 7.31
CA LEU A 58 -2.38 -10.92 8.01
C LEU A 58 -1.55 -12.22 7.97
N PHE A 59 -0.91 -12.49 6.84
CA PHE A 59 -0.02 -13.64 6.71
C PHE A 59 1.25 -13.50 7.56
N SER A 60 1.87 -12.32 7.57
CA SER A 60 3.09 -12.06 8.35
C SER A 60 2.82 -12.17 9.86
N LEU A 61 1.69 -11.62 10.34
CA LEU A 61 1.23 -11.73 11.72
C LEU A 61 0.92 -13.18 12.10
N PHE A 62 0.23 -13.92 11.22
CA PHE A 62 -0.06 -15.33 11.47
C PHE A 62 1.23 -16.15 11.62
N MET A 63 2.19 -15.98 10.71
CA MET A 63 3.47 -16.67 10.79
C MET A 63 4.28 -16.27 12.02
N LEU A 64 4.26 -14.99 12.40
CA LEU A 64 4.93 -14.52 13.60
C LEU A 64 4.35 -15.19 14.86
N ILE A 65 3.02 -15.27 14.96
CA ILE A 65 2.35 -15.95 16.09
C ILE A 65 2.71 -17.44 16.09
N LYS A 66 2.63 -18.10 14.93
CA LYS A 66 2.95 -19.53 14.77
C LYS A 66 4.39 -19.89 15.14
N ASP A 67 5.34 -18.98 14.93
CA ASP A 67 6.75 -19.20 15.22
C ASP A 67 7.11 -18.85 16.68
N ILE A 68 6.25 -18.10 17.39
CA ILE A 68 6.45 -17.71 18.80
C ILE A 68 5.72 -18.65 19.77
N LEU A 69 4.54 -19.14 19.39
CA LEU A 69 3.64 -19.96 20.22
C LEU A 69 3.82 -21.46 19.94
#